data_AF-A0A0F9FJV9-F1
#
_entry.id   AF-A0A0F9FJV9-F1
#
_cell.length_a   1.000
_cell.length_b   1.000
_cell.length_c   1.000
_cell.angle_alpha   90.00
_cell.angle_beta   90.00
_cell.angle_gamma   90.00
#
_symmetry.space_group_name_H-M   'P 1'
#
loop_
_entity.id
_entity.type
_entity.pdbx_description
1 polymer ?
#
loop_
_entity_poly.entity_id
_entity_poly.type
_entity_poly.pdbx_seq_one_letter_code
_entity_poly.pdbx_strand_id
1 'polypeptide(L)'
;MGGNIEKPLGRGAFDAALVELGNAVSMPKMSKDEAKGRLRVYHAALADIPGIIVLEGLKEAIKTCKWFPSVAELRGLMEPKAKELRLRTERARSLARKPKARPKLVEQILKGYGTLTEAQRVEHEQRMAKLRVKLGFDTGKVRGLTPVYVPFSDEDREKTLRKLERQ
;
A
#
# COMPACT_ATOMS: atom_id res chain seq x y z
N MET A 1 -1.67 -10.66 -8.61
CA MET A 1 -1.28 -11.80 -7.75
C MET A 1 -1.20 -11.35 -6.29
N GLY A 2 -2.33 -11.28 -5.57
CA GLY A 2 -2.41 -10.60 -4.27
C GLY A 2 -3.06 -11.42 -3.14
N GLY A 3 -3.08 -12.75 -3.26
CA GLY A 3 -3.71 -13.62 -2.26
C GLY A 3 -2.67 -14.50 -1.58
N ASN A 4 -2.44 -14.29 -0.28
CA ASN A 4 -1.82 -15.19 0.72
C ASN A 4 -0.69 -14.58 1.56
N ILE A 5 -0.26 -13.34 1.31
CA ILE A 5 0.85 -12.73 2.07
C ILE A 5 0.52 -12.61 3.57
N GLU A 6 -0.76 -12.47 3.93
CA GLU A 6 -1.20 -12.30 5.32
C GLU A 6 -1.73 -13.57 5.98
N LYS A 7 -1.86 -14.68 5.25
CA LYS A 7 -2.47 -15.88 5.85
C LYS A 7 -1.52 -16.53 6.85
N PRO A 8 -2.05 -17.02 7.99
CA PRO A 8 -1.25 -17.84 8.90
C PRO A 8 -0.82 -19.12 8.20
N LEU A 9 0.30 -19.69 8.66
CA LEU A 9 0.78 -20.96 8.13
C LEU A 9 -0.21 -22.08 8.50
N GLY A 10 -0.54 -22.94 7.53
CA GLY A 10 -1.37 -24.10 7.80
C GLY A 10 -0.68 -25.05 8.78
N ARG A 11 -1.44 -25.64 9.70
CA ARG A 11 -0.92 -26.47 10.80
C ARG A 11 0.03 -27.57 10.35
N GLY A 12 -0.29 -28.30 9.28
CA GLY A 12 0.59 -29.36 8.77
C GLY A 12 1.96 -28.86 8.29
N ALA A 13 1.98 -27.70 7.61
CA ALA A 13 3.24 -27.08 7.17
C ALA A 13 4.04 -26.50 8.34
N PHE A 14 3.35 -25.95 9.34
CA PHE A 14 3.96 -25.46 10.56
C PHE A 14 4.60 -26.58 11.38
N ASP A 15 3.87 -27.68 11.61
CA ASP A 15 4.37 -28.83 12.35
C ASP A 15 5.60 -29.42 11.65
N ALA A 16 5.60 -29.53 10.31
CA ALA A 16 6.76 -29.98 9.54
C ALA A 16 7.98 -29.07 9.71
N ALA A 17 7.80 -27.75 9.63
CA ALA A 17 8.90 -26.79 9.79
C ALA A 17 9.49 -26.78 11.21
N LEU A 18 8.65 -27.00 12.24
CA LEU A 18 9.13 -27.12 13.62
C LEU A 18 9.84 -28.44 13.90
N VAL A 19 9.42 -29.53 13.27
CA VAL A 19 10.15 -30.80 13.32
C VAL A 19 11.51 -30.65 12.63
N GLU A 20 11.58 -29.98 11.49
CA GLU A 20 12.84 -29.67 10.82
C GLU A 20 13.77 -28.83 11.72
N LEU A 21 13.25 -27.79 12.34
CA LEU A 21 13.97 -27.02 13.36
C LEU A 21 14.48 -27.95 14.47
N GLY A 22 13.61 -28.80 15.02
CA GLY A 22 13.98 -29.71 16.11
C GLY A 22 14.99 -30.80 15.73
N ASN A 23 15.11 -31.14 14.45
CA ASN A 23 16.16 -32.03 13.95
C ASN A 23 17.50 -31.30 13.76
N ALA A 24 17.44 -30.00 13.42
CA ALA A 24 18.64 -29.20 13.19
C ALA A 24 19.24 -28.65 14.50
N VAL A 25 18.41 -28.29 15.47
CA VAL A 25 18.84 -27.84 16.81
C VAL A 25 18.53 -28.90 17.85
N SER A 26 19.49 -29.18 18.74
CA SER A 26 19.33 -30.19 19.79
C SER A 26 18.05 -29.96 20.61
N MET A 27 17.04 -30.79 20.37
CA MET A 27 15.81 -30.81 21.16
C MET A 27 16.02 -31.53 22.49
N PRO A 28 15.36 -31.07 23.57
CA PRO A 28 15.24 -31.85 24.79
C PRO A 28 14.58 -33.20 24.52
N LYS A 29 15.05 -34.27 25.18
CA LYS A 29 14.33 -35.55 25.18
C LYS A 29 12.94 -35.33 25.78
N MET A 30 11.91 -35.68 25.03
CA MET A 30 10.51 -35.54 25.46
C MET A 30 9.67 -36.69 24.91
N SER A 31 8.56 -36.97 25.57
CA SER A 31 7.58 -37.95 25.10
C SER A 31 6.81 -37.45 23.88
N LYS A 32 6.15 -38.38 23.16
CA LYS A 32 5.36 -38.06 21.97
C LYS A 32 4.19 -37.11 22.28
N ASP A 33 3.59 -37.24 23.45
CA ASP A 33 2.45 -36.41 23.84
C ASP A 33 2.88 -35.00 24.28
N GLU A 34 4.02 -34.88 24.98
CA GLU A 34 4.64 -33.58 25.26
C GLU A 34 5.03 -32.85 23.97
N ALA A 35 5.63 -33.55 23.00
CA ALA A 35 5.97 -32.97 21.71
C ALA A 35 4.73 -32.43 20.98
N LYS A 36 3.64 -33.21 20.94
CA LYS A 36 2.35 -32.75 20.36
C LYS A 36 1.77 -31.56 21.11
N GLY A 37 1.85 -31.56 22.44
CA GLY A 37 1.42 -30.44 23.28
C GLY A 37 2.21 -29.17 22.94
N ARG A 38 3.53 -29.31 22.83
CA ARG A 38 4.44 -28.21 22.48
C ARG A 38 4.16 -27.65 21.08
N LEU A 39 4.01 -28.50 20.07
CA LEU A 39 3.66 -28.05 18.70
C LEU A 39 2.37 -27.24 18.68
N ARG A 40 1.34 -27.66 19.43
CA ARG A 40 0.08 -26.90 19.57
C ARG A 40 0.29 -25.53 20.17
N VAL A 41 1.09 -25.44 21.25
CA VAL A 41 1.39 -24.17 21.91
C VAL A 41 2.14 -23.24 20.96
N TYR A 42 3.15 -23.73 20.25
CA TYR A 42 3.91 -22.92 19.29
C TYR A 42 3.01 -22.44 18.14
N HIS A 43 2.15 -23.32 17.61
CA HIS A 43 1.24 -22.96 16.52
C HIS A 43 0.26 -21.87 16.96
N ALA A 44 -0.39 -22.04 18.12
CA ALA A 44 -1.30 -21.05 18.65
C ALA A 44 -0.59 -19.73 18.94
N ALA A 45 0.61 -19.79 19.50
CA ALA A 45 1.37 -18.60 19.89
C ALA A 45 2.04 -17.87 18.72
N LEU A 46 2.05 -18.41 17.50
CA LEU A 46 2.58 -17.75 16.29
C LEU A 46 1.50 -17.53 15.22
N ALA A 47 0.23 -17.82 15.53
CA ALA A 47 -0.88 -17.76 14.59
C ALA A 47 -1.20 -16.34 14.10
N ASP A 48 -0.81 -15.30 14.83
CA ASP A 48 -0.95 -13.88 14.46
C ASP A 48 0.15 -13.38 13.50
N ILE A 49 1.17 -14.19 13.28
CA ILE A 49 2.28 -13.88 12.38
C ILE A 49 1.99 -14.49 10.99
N PRO A 50 2.17 -13.72 9.91
CA PRO A 50 1.98 -14.25 8.56
C PRO A 50 2.87 -15.47 8.30
N GLY A 51 2.31 -16.50 7.68
CA GLY A 51 2.98 -17.80 7.57
C GLY A 51 4.31 -17.76 6.83
N ILE A 52 4.45 -16.85 5.86
CA ILE A 52 5.73 -16.63 5.15
C ILE A 52 6.84 -16.14 6.10
N ILE A 53 6.50 -15.24 7.03
CA ILE A 53 7.43 -14.72 8.03
C ILE A 53 7.78 -15.81 9.05
N VAL A 54 6.81 -16.64 9.43
CA VAL A 54 7.05 -17.78 10.32
C VAL A 54 8.06 -18.75 9.70
N LEU A 55 7.88 -19.13 8.43
CA LEU A 55 8.81 -20.03 7.74
C LEU A 55 10.22 -19.44 7.63
N GLU A 56 10.33 -18.16 7.30
CA GLU A 56 11.63 -17.49 7.26
C GLU A 56 12.29 -17.43 8.64
N GLY A 57 11.54 -17.09 9.68
CA GLY A 57 12.04 -17.03 11.05
C GLY A 57 12.49 -18.40 11.57
N LEU A 58 11.78 -19.48 11.23
CA LEU A 58 12.20 -20.84 11.58
C LEU A 58 13.51 -21.24 10.85
N LYS A 59 13.65 -20.89 9.57
CA LYS A 59 14.90 -21.10 8.82
C LYS A 59 16.07 -20.30 9.39
N GLU A 60 15.80 -19.10 9.89
CA GLU A 60 16.80 -18.25 10.54
C GLU A 60 17.18 -18.80 11.92
N ALA A 61 16.21 -19.32 12.67
CA ALA A 61 16.45 -20.00 13.94
C ALA A 61 17.35 -21.24 13.76
N ILE A 62 17.17 -22.03 12.70
CA ILE A 62 18.06 -23.16 12.37
C ILE A 62 19.53 -22.72 12.27
N LYS A 63 19.80 -21.52 11.74
CA LYS A 63 21.17 -21.03 11.52
C LYS A 63 21.79 -20.40 12.76
N THR A 64 20.97 -19.89 13.67
CA THR A 64 21.41 -18.98 14.74
C THR A 64 21.29 -19.59 16.13
N CYS A 65 20.30 -20.46 16.34
CA CYS A 65 20.06 -21.07 17.63
C CYS A 65 20.99 -22.27 17.83
N LYS A 66 21.60 -22.36 19.01
CA LYS A 66 22.36 -23.54 19.46
C LYS A 66 21.46 -24.58 20.14
N TRP A 67 20.36 -24.10 20.71
CA TRP A 67 19.38 -24.87 21.47
C TRP A 67 18.00 -24.68 20.86
N PHE A 68 17.07 -25.58 21.16
CA PHE A 68 15.71 -25.41 20.66
C PHE A 68 15.06 -24.14 21.25
N PRO A 69 14.69 -23.15 20.41
CA PRO A 69 14.27 -21.85 20.89
C PRO A 69 12.89 -21.89 21.54
N SER A 70 12.70 -21.03 22.53
CA SER A 70 11.41 -20.70 23.11
C SER A 70 10.53 -19.91 22.14
N VAL A 71 9.23 -19.83 22.43
CA VAL A 71 8.28 -19.03 21.65
C VAL A 71 8.69 -17.55 21.62
N ALA A 72 9.20 -17.03 22.73
CA ALA A 72 9.63 -15.63 22.83
C ALA A 72 10.84 -15.33 21.93
N GLU A 73 11.81 -16.24 21.87
CA GLU A 73 12.98 -16.12 20.99
C GLU A 73 12.57 -16.18 19.51
N LEU A 74 11.70 -17.12 19.14
CA LEU A 74 11.17 -17.19 17.78
C LEU A 74 10.40 -15.92 17.39
N ARG A 75 9.57 -15.39 18.30
CA ARG A 75 8.90 -14.11 18.08
C ARG A 75 9.89 -12.97 17.91
N GLY A 76 10.97 -12.93 18.70
CA GLY A 76 12.03 -11.93 18.56
C GLY A 76 12.62 -11.86 17.16
N LEU A 77 12.78 -13.00 16.50
CA LEU A 77 13.27 -13.09 15.11
C LEU A 77 12.22 -12.64 14.07
N MET A 78 10.94 -12.91 14.34
CA MET A 78 9.85 -12.75 13.37
C MET A 78 9.16 -11.39 13.46
N GLU A 79 9.02 -10.82 14.66
CA GLU A 79 8.25 -9.61 14.92
C GLU A 79 8.74 -8.38 14.13
N PRO A 80 10.06 -8.14 13.94
CA PRO A 80 10.53 -7.02 13.13
C PRO A 80 10.04 -7.10 11.68
N LYS A 81 10.18 -8.28 11.05
CA LYS A 81 9.74 -8.53 9.67
C LYS A 81 8.21 -8.49 9.56
N ALA A 82 7.50 -9.03 10.56
CA ALA A 82 6.04 -8.96 10.60
C ALA A 82 5.53 -7.51 10.70
N LYS A 83 6.17 -6.66 11.53
CA LYS A 83 5.86 -5.23 11.63
C LYS A 83 6.12 -4.50 10.31
N GLU A 84 7.25 -4.76 9.68
CA GLU A 84 7.58 -4.16 8.38
C GLU A 84 6.55 -4.54 7.32
N LEU A 85 6.17 -5.82 7.26
CA LEU A 85 5.15 -6.29 6.32
C LEU A 85 3.80 -5.62 6.57
N ARG A 86 3.37 -5.51 7.83
CA ARG A 86 2.12 -4.81 8.22
C ARG A 86 2.15 -3.35 7.72
N LEU A 87 3.25 -2.64 7.92
CA LEU A 87 3.41 -1.25 7.46
C LEU A 87 3.37 -1.13 5.94
N ARG A 88 4.04 -2.03 5.21
CA ARG A 88 4.02 -2.06 3.74
C ARG A 88 2.61 -2.30 3.22
N THR A 89 1.88 -3.24 3.81
CA THR A 89 0.51 -3.53 3.41
C THR A 89 -0.44 -2.37 3.74
N GLU A 90 -0.27 -1.72 4.89
CA GLU A 90 -1.05 -0.53 5.23
C GLU A 90 -0.82 0.61 4.23
N ARG A 91 0.43 0.90 3.87
CA ARG A 91 0.78 1.87 2.82
C ARG A 91 0.19 1.48 1.47
N ALA A 92 0.25 0.20 1.09
CA ALA A 92 -0.35 -0.27 -0.16
C ALA A 92 -1.87 -0.08 -0.14
N ARG A 93 -2.55 -0.36 0.99
CA ARG A 93 -3.99 -0.15 1.15
C ARG A 93 -4.35 1.34 1.10
N SER A 94 -3.55 2.22 1.70
CA SER A 94 -3.80 3.67 1.66
C SER A 94 -3.64 4.24 0.24
N LEU A 95 -2.66 3.75 -0.53
CA LEU A 95 -2.48 4.13 -1.93
C LEU A 95 -3.55 3.54 -2.85
N ALA A 96 -4.03 2.33 -2.56
CA ALA A 96 -5.11 1.68 -3.31
C ALA A 96 -6.49 2.31 -3.06
N ARG A 97 -6.67 3.06 -1.95
CA ARG A 97 -7.84 3.93 -1.76
C ARG A 97 -7.75 5.06 -2.78
N LYS A 98 -8.32 4.83 -3.97
CA LYS A 98 -8.61 5.89 -4.95
C LYS A 98 -9.30 7.03 -4.18
N PRO A 99 -8.86 8.29 -4.31
CA PRO A 99 -9.66 9.39 -3.81
C PRO A 99 -11.04 9.22 -4.43
N LYS A 100 -12.10 9.18 -3.59
CA LYS A 100 -13.48 9.26 -4.08
C LYS A 100 -13.49 10.38 -5.10
N ALA A 101 -13.88 10.08 -6.34
CA ALA A 101 -14.09 11.09 -7.35
C ALA A 101 -14.98 12.15 -6.70
N ARG A 102 -14.42 13.33 -6.43
CA ARG A 102 -15.20 14.42 -5.85
C ARG A 102 -16.32 14.69 -6.85
N PRO A 103 -17.59 14.52 -6.50
CA PRO A 103 -18.64 14.79 -7.46
C PRO A 103 -18.60 16.28 -7.79
N LYS A 104 -18.35 16.58 -9.07
CA LYS A 104 -18.91 17.72 -9.80
C LYS A 104 -18.50 19.14 -9.38
N LEU A 105 -17.25 19.41 -8.99
CA LEU A 105 -16.78 20.81 -9.06
C LEU A 105 -16.60 21.26 -10.53
N VAL A 106 -16.19 20.34 -11.40
CA VAL A 106 -15.92 20.65 -12.82
C VAL A 106 -17.21 20.90 -13.61
N GLU A 107 -18.31 20.20 -13.29
CA GLU A 107 -19.62 20.44 -13.92
C GLU A 107 -20.24 21.79 -13.55
N GLN A 108 -20.07 22.26 -12.30
CA GLN A 108 -20.55 23.58 -11.88
C GLN A 108 -19.73 24.72 -12.51
N ILE A 109 -18.41 24.54 -12.66
CA ILE A 109 -17.56 25.51 -13.35
C ILE A 109 -17.90 25.58 -14.84
N LEU A 110 -18.14 24.44 -15.50
CA LEU A 110 -18.44 24.40 -16.94
C LEU A 110 -19.84 24.94 -17.28
N LYS A 111 -20.86 24.71 -16.44
CA LYS A 111 -22.22 25.23 -16.70
C LYS A 111 -22.34 26.76 -16.56
N GLY A 112 -21.48 27.41 -15.77
CA GLY A 112 -21.47 28.87 -15.63
C GLY A 112 -20.70 29.60 -16.73
N TYR A 113 -19.76 28.95 -17.41
CA TYR A 113 -18.89 29.61 -18.40
C TYR A 113 -19.52 29.79 -19.78
N GLY A 114 -20.48 28.93 -20.14
CA GLY A 114 -21.20 29.01 -21.42
C GLY A 114 -22.15 30.20 -21.53
N THR A 115 -22.56 30.79 -20.39
CA THR A 115 -23.57 31.86 -20.31
C THR A 115 -23.00 33.23 -19.95
N LEU A 116 -21.70 33.34 -19.69
CA LEU A 116 -21.03 34.61 -19.41
C LEU A 116 -20.85 35.42 -20.71
N THR A 117 -21.27 36.68 -20.68
CA THR A 117 -20.93 37.64 -21.74
C THR A 117 -19.43 37.90 -21.76
N GLU A 118 -18.92 38.38 -22.89
CA GLU A 118 -17.48 38.59 -23.11
C GLU A 118 -16.84 39.48 -22.02
N ALA A 119 -17.56 40.50 -21.55
CA ALA A 119 -17.16 41.36 -20.44
C ALA A 119 -16.99 40.59 -19.11
N GLN A 120 -17.88 39.65 -18.80
CA GLN A 120 -17.81 38.87 -17.56
C GLN A 120 -16.69 37.81 -17.61
N ARG A 121 -16.35 37.32 -18.82
CA ARG A 121 -15.19 36.44 -19.01
C ARG A 121 -13.88 37.17 -18.72
N VAL A 122 -13.72 38.38 -19.26
CA VAL A 122 -12.54 39.23 -19.01
C VAL A 122 -12.40 39.57 -17.53
N GLU A 123 -13.51 39.89 -16.86
CA GLU A 123 -13.49 40.21 -15.43
C GLU A 123 -13.11 38.98 -14.56
N HIS A 124 -13.64 37.81 -14.91
CA HIS A 124 -13.25 36.56 -14.24
C HIS A 124 -11.77 36.23 -14.48
N GLU A 125 -11.26 36.43 -15.69
CA GLU A 125 -9.87 36.21 -16.05
C GLU A 125 -8.93 37.13 -15.26
N GLN A 126 -9.28 38.42 -15.16
CA GLN A 126 -8.54 39.38 -14.32
C GLN A 126 -8.56 39.00 -12.84
N ARG A 127 -9.69 38.50 -12.33
CA ARG A 127 -9.83 38.03 -10.95
C ARG A 127 -8.95 36.81 -10.67
N MET A 128 -8.89 35.87 -11.62
CA MET A 128 -8.01 34.69 -11.53
C MET A 128 -6.53 35.05 -11.65
N ALA A 129 -6.19 36.03 -12.49
CA ALA A 129 -4.82 36.55 -12.60
C ALA A 129 -4.34 37.17 -11.28
N LYS A 130 -5.18 38.00 -10.64
CA LYS A 130 -4.88 38.57 -9.30
C LYS A 130 -4.72 37.50 -8.23
N LEU A 131 -5.55 36.45 -8.26
CA LEU A 131 -5.45 35.32 -7.33
C LEU A 131 -4.17 34.50 -7.53
N ARG A 132 -3.71 34.30 -8.78
CA ARG A 132 -2.45 33.59 -9.08
C ARG A 132 -1.24 34.30 -8.51
N VAL A 133 -1.17 35.63 -8.67
CA VAL A 133 -0.11 36.46 -8.08
C VAL A 133 -0.15 36.39 -6.55
N LYS A 134 -1.34 36.48 -5.95
CA LYS A 134 -1.51 36.47 -4.49
C LYS A 134 -1.23 35.10 -3.84
N LEU A 135 -1.46 34.01 -4.57
CA LEU A 135 -1.21 32.64 -4.12
C LEU A 135 0.20 32.14 -4.49
N GLY A 136 1.07 32.99 -5.05
CA GLY A 136 2.44 32.63 -5.38
C GLY A 136 2.57 31.63 -6.53
N PHE A 137 1.54 31.48 -7.37
CA PHE A 137 1.67 30.74 -8.63
C PHE A 137 2.51 31.58 -9.59
N ASP A 138 3.77 31.21 -9.66
CA ASP A 138 4.84 31.85 -10.42
C ASP A 138 4.42 32.06 -11.88
N THR A 139 4.13 33.31 -12.25
CA THR A 139 4.03 33.72 -13.65
C THR A 139 5.45 33.82 -14.21
N GLY A 140 6.05 32.64 -14.41
CA GLY A 140 7.14 32.35 -15.34
C GLY A 140 8.35 33.28 -15.33
N LYS A 141 9.34 32.99 -14.49
CA LYS A 141 10.76 32.98 -14.89
C LYS A 141 11.53 31.87 -14.17
N VAL A 142 11.19 30.60 -14.42
CA VAL A 142 12.06 29.47 -14.08
C VAL A 142 12.51 28.77 -15.35
N ARG A 143 13.78 29.01 -15.67
CA ARG A 143 14.70 28.30 -16.58
C ARG A 143 14.08 27.21 -17.48
N GLY A 144 14.00 27.50 -18.77
CA GLY A 144 14.20 26.51 -19.83
C GLY A 144 13.05 25.56 -20.17
N LEU A 145 11.89 25.69 -19.54
CA LEU A 145 10.67 25.01 -20.01
C LEU A 145 9.73 26.07 -20.59
N THR A 146 9.46 25.96 -21.89
CA THR A 146 8.38 26.68 -22.55
C THR A 146 7.11 26.48 -21.74
N PRO A 147 6.39 27.55 -21.34
CA PRO A 147 5.06 27.37 -20.77
C PRO A 147 4.22 26.67 -21.84
N VAL A 148 3.90 25.40 -21.61
CA VAL A 148 2.92 24.69 -22.43
C VAL A 148 1.57 25.27 -22.05
N TYR A 149 1.23 26.37 -22.71
CA TYR A 149 -0.14 26.76 -22.92
C TYR A 149 -0.78 25.61 -23.69
N VAL A 150 -1.72 24.90 -23.06
CA VAL A 150 -2.70 24.10 -23.81
C VAL A 150 -3.90 25.03 -23.98
N PRO A 151 -3.98 25.83 -25.06
CA PRO A 151 -5.29 26.30 -25.47
C PRO A 151 -6.07 25.02 -25.76
N PHE A 152 -7.16 24.80 -25.05
CA PHE A 152 -8.23 24.08 -25.72
C PHE A 152 -8.68 25.01 -26.84
N SER A 153 -8.08 24.86 -28.02
CA SER A 153 -8.68 25.39 -29.23
C SER A 153 -10.10 24.83 -29.29
N ASP A 154 -11.04 25.59 -29.84
CA ASP A 154 -12.42 25.09 -29.96
C ASP A 154 -12.45 23.75 -30.74
N GLU A 155 -11.49 23.51 -31.63
CA GLU A 155 -11.25 22.22 -32.30
C GLU A 155 -10.83 21.08 -31.35
N ASP A 156 -9.91 21.33 -30.42
CA ASP A 156 -9.47 20.32 -29.44
C ASP A 156 -10.58 19.99 -28.43
N ARG A 157 -11.43 20.97 -28.13
CA ARG A 157 -12.63 20.80 -27.31
C ARG A 157 -13.68 19.96 -28.04
N GLU A 158 -13.93 20.21 -29.31
CA GLU A 158 -14.91 19.46 -30.11
C GLU A 158 -14.49 18.00 -30.33
N LYS A 159 -13.20 17.75 -30.57
CA LYS A 159 -12.64 16.37 -30.63
C LYS A 159 -12.82 15.62 -29.32
N THR A 160 -12.65 16.31 -28.19
CA THR A 160 -12.80 15.70 -26.86
C THR A 160 -14.26 15.38 -26.54
N LEU A 161 -15.20 16.23 -26.95
CA LEU A 161 -16.64 16.00 -26.81
C LEU A 161 -17.12 14.82 -27.66
N ARG A 162 -16.72 14.73 -28.94
CA ARG A 162 -17.07 13.60 -29.81
C ARG A 162 -16.53 12.25 -29.33
N LYS A 163 -15.43 12.24 -28.57
CA LYS A 163 -14.87 11.02 -27.95
C LYS A 163 -15.68 10.54 -26.75
N LEU A 164 -16.32 11.45 -26.03
CA LEU A 164 -17.15 11.14 -24.86
C LEU A 164 -18.56 10.67 -25.24
N GLU A 165 -19.09 11.10 -26.39
CA GLU A 165 -20.41 10.66 -26.89
C GLU A 165 -20.42 9.25 -27.53
N ARG A 166 -19.25 8.65 -27.74
CA ARG A 166 -19.10 7.28 -28.30
C ARG A 166 -18.86 6.20 -27.23
N GLN A 167 -18.96 6.55 -25.94
CA GLN A 167 -18.95 5.60 -24.81
C GLN A 167 -20.33 5.52 -24.18
#